data_AF-A0A0Q4RDA4-F1
#
_entry.id   AF-A0A0Q4RDA4-F1
#
_cell.length_a   1.000
_cell.length_b   1.000
_cell.length_c   1.000
_cell.angle_alpha   90.00
_cell.angle_beta   90.00
_cell.angle_gamma   90.00
#
_symmetry.space_group_name_H-M   'P 1'
#
loop_
_entity.id
_entity.type
_entity.pdbx_description
1 polymer ?
#
loop_
_entity_poly.entity_id
_entity_poly.type
_entity_poly.pdbx_seq_one_letter_code
_entity_poly.pdbx_strand_id
1 'polypeptide(L)'
;MLHYVEDDHFDNYHIIEPLGEGGMGVVYKVTTSDEQNEYALKYCKYMDEGSLRRFKREVRAIRNIDHGNVMKIINMNLEHSPPYYVMGLASYSAYDVLDELAINHERAIEIFLDVCKGVQALHNAGQCHRDIKPQNIMVMENGTVVVSDFGLVKFVERDSTVLTKTMALIGTEIYMAPEQFLPEGARNADAKTDIYQLGKTLYQLYTGKFPALLSDEGVPAGLWYIIQKAVRQNPKERFDNVAELIDSIHDFKASLDPQHNPEKAFSLVIQEINDKLRNNVYEKRNIETLVLLLMSVSNDDEFFLQLFDQIPITLLQAAVSDMSDDVEPLLWKYSEIIERYIKQKHFGYAEVVANKMDELYRYSNNLSIKQAALESILCAAVDLNRFKAMNVFNSILIRVSAQEEALMVTDVLRKHMTRYQYVYSQVSKGQLHVMLHPVWELANKIKV
;
A
#
# COMPACT_ATOMS: atom_id res chain seq x y z
N MET A 1 18.69 23.38 -20.94
CA MET A 1 18.65 24.14 -22.20
C MET A 1 17.58 23.46 -23.03
N LEU A 2 16.37 24.02 -23.06
CA LEU A 2 15.24 23.45 -23.79
C LEU A 2 15.63 23.35 -25.27
N HIS A 3 15.50 22.17 -25.86
CA HIS A 3 15.69 22.00 -27.31
C HIS A 3 14.57 22.76 -28.00
N TYR A 4 14.87 23.95 -28.49
CA TYR A 4 13.98 24.71 -29.34
C TYR A 4 13.90 24.02 -30.69
N VAL A 5 12.68 23.68 -31.13
CA VAL A 5 12.43 23.34 -32.53
C VAL A 5 12.62 24.64 -33.33
N GLU A 6 13.39 24.61 -34.43
CA GLU A 6 13.63 25.80 -35.27
C GLU A 6 12.35 26.27 -35.97
N ASP A 7 11.37 25.38 -36.15
CA ASP A 7 10.03 25.68 -36.63
C ASP A 7 9.08 26.02 -35.47
N ASP A 8 8.27 27.06 -35.65
CA ASP A 8 7.24 27.53 -34.73
C ASP A 8 5.93 26.71 -34.81
N HIS A 9 5.91 25.63 -35.59
CA HIS A 9 4.73 24.82 -35.85
C HIS A 9 5.05 23.34 -36.12
N PHE A 10 4.01 22.50 -35.97
CA PHE A 10 3.96 21.08 -36.32
C PHE A 10 2.75 20.85 -37.21
N ASP A 11 2.95 20.58 -38.50
CA ASP A 11 1.87 20.56 -39.50
C ASP A 11 0.95 21.80 -39.36
N ASN A 12 -0.32 21.63 -38.95
CA ASN A 12 -1.29 22.74 -38.77
C ASN A 12 -1.36 23.27 -37.32
N TYR A 13 -0.41 22.90 -36.46
CA TYR A 13 -0.39 23.27 -35.04
C TYR A 13 0.72 24.29 -34.75
N HIS A 14 0.35 25.51 -34.36
CA HIS A 14 1.30 26.54 -33.96
C HIS A 14 1.65 26.44 -32.48
N ILE A 15 2.93 26.55 -32.14
CA ILE A 15 3.44 26.46 -30.77
C ILE A 15 3.16 27.78 -30.05
N ILE A 16 2.53 27.69 -28.87
CA ILE A 16 2.29 28.83 -27.98
C ILE A 16 3.41 28.88 -26.92
N GLU A 17 3.52 27.83 -26.10
CA GLU A 17 4.48 27.78 -24.98
C GLU A 17 4.82 26.34 -24.57
N PRO A 18 6.02 26.08 -24.01
CA PRO A 18 6.35 24.79 -23.42
C PRO A 18 5.52 24.53 -22.16
N LEU A 19 4.93 23.34 -22.05
CA LEU A 19 4.21 22.88 -20.86
C LEU A 19 5.07 21.98 -19.97
N GLY A 20 5.98 21.20 -20.57
CA GLY A 20 6.85 20.32 -19.80
C GLY A 20 7.79 19.48 -20.65
N GLU A 21 8.78 18.90 -19.99
CA GLU A 21 9.76 18.00 -20.61
C GLU A 21 9.86 16.71 -19.77
N GLY A 22 9.61 15.57 -20.41
CA GLY A 22 9.69 14.25 -19.80
C GLY A 22 10.75 13.35 -20.44
N GLY A 23 10.86 12.12 -19.96
CA GLY A 23 11.95 11.20 -20.32
C GLY A 23 12.06 10.76 -21.78
N MET A 24 11.02 10.94 -22.62
CA MET A 24 11.07 10.64 -24.06
C MET A 24 10.46 11.72 -24.95
N GLY A 25 10.00 12.83 -24.40
CA GLY A 25 9.31 13.83 -25.19
C GLY A 25 9.11 15.14 -24.46
N VAL A 26 8.88 16.18 -25.25
CA VAL A 26 8.56 17.54 -24.79
C VAL A 26 7.11 17.80 -25.16
N VAL A 27 6.40 18.48 -24.26
CA VAL A 27 5.00 18.85 -24.40
C VAL A 27 4.90 20.36 -24.61
N TYR A 28 4.22 20.75 -25.68
CA TYR A 28 3.88 22.14 -25.99
C TYR A 28 2.38 22.37 -25.89
N LYS A 29 2.00 23.56 -25.45
CA LYS A 29 0.69 24.13 -25.72
C LYS A 29 0.69 24.58 -27.16
N VAL A 30 -0.32 24.17 -27.92
CA VAL A 30 -0.46 24.51 -29.33
C VAL A 30 -1.87 24.97 -29.67
N THR A 31 -2.02 25.68 -30.77
CA THR A 31 -3.33 26.05 -31.35
C THR A 31 -3.40 25.67 -32.81
N THR A 32 -4.60 25.46 -33.34
CA THR A 32 -4.84 25.26 -34.77
C THR A 32 -4.71 26.59 -35.54
N SER A 33 -4.52 26.53 -36.86
CA SER A 33 -4.35 27.73 -37.70
C SER A 33 -5.55 28.70 -37.71
N ASP A 34 -6.72 28.27 -37.23
CA ASP A 34 -7.90 29.12 -37.05
C ASP A 34 -7.98 29.74 -35.63
N GLU A 35 -7.01 29.46 -34.77
CA GLU A 35 -6.85 29.93 -33.39
C GLU A 35 -8.04 29.64 -32.46
N GLN A 36 -8.94 28.71 -32.82
CA GLN A 36 -10.17 28.49 -32.06
C GLN A 36 -10.00 27.58 -30.85
N ASN A 37 -9.04 26.66 -30.89
CA ASN A 37 -8.90 25.61 -29.89
C ASN A 37 -7.44 25.38 -29.50
N GLU A 38 -7.20 25.28 -28.19
CA GLU A 38 -5.89 24.98 -27.63
C GLU A 38 -5.76 23.49 -27.28
N TYR A 39 -4.57 22.94 -27.51
CA TYR A 39 -4.25 21.53 -27.31
C TYR A 39 -2.89 21.36 -26.66
N ALA A 40 -2.63 20.15 -26.16
CA ALA A 40 -1.29 19.71 -25.80
C ALA A 40 -0.72 18.83 -26.92
N LEU A 41 0.48 19.17 -27.41
CA LEU A 41 1.22 18.40 -28.41
C LEU A 41 2.47 17.82 -27.76
N LYS A 42 2.64 16.50 -27.82
CA LYS A 42 3.86 15.83 -27.37
C LYS A 42 4.63 15.28 -28.56
N TYR A 43 5.90 15.65 -28.69
CA TYR A 43 6.79 15.10 -29.70
C TYR A 43 7.92 14.27 -29.08
N CYS A 44 8.47 13.34 -29.86
CA CYS A 44 9.60 12.52 -29.44
C CYS A 44 10.89 13.34 -29.46
N LYS A 45 11.52 13.51 -28.30
CA LYS A 45 12.76 14.31 -28.17
C LYS A 45 13.98 13.61 -28.78
N TYR A 46 14.02 12.27 -28.70
CA TYR A 46 15.18 11.48 -29.09
C TYR A 46 14.95 10.83 -30.46
N MET A 47 15.85 11.13 -31.40
CA MET A 47 15.73 10.71 -32.80
C MET A 47 16.47 9.40 -33.13
N ASP A 48 17.00 8.69 -32.12
CA ASP A 48 17.58 7.36 -32.33
C ASP A 48 16.47 6.33 -32.65
N GLU A 49 16.82 5.30 -33.43
CA GLU A 49 15.85 4.32 -33.94
C GLU A 49 15.09 3.61 -32.82
N GLY A 50 15.76 3.34 -31.70
CA GLY A 50 15.17 2.68 -30.54
C GLY A 50 14.09 3.53 -29.86
N SER A 51 14.37 4.80 -29.63
CA SER A 51 13.42 5.76 -29.04
C SER A 51 12.23 6.04 -29.96
N LEU A 52 12.47 6.28 -31.26
CA LEU A 52 11.40 6.49 -32.24
C LEU A 52 10.49 5.27 -32.35
N ARG A 53 11.07 4.06 -32.44
CA ARG A 53 10.30 2.80 -32.51
C ARG A 53 9.42 2.61 -31.29
N ARG A 54 9.92 2.93 -30.09
CA ARG A 54 9.17 2.87 -28.82
C ARG A 54 8.04 3.87 -28.80
N PHE A 55 8.32 5.14 -29.11
CA PHE A 55 7.32 6.20 -29.17
C PHE A 55 6.17 5.86 -30.12
N LYS A 56 6.49 5.48 -31.36
CA LYS A 56 5.47 5.06 -32.36
C LYS A 56 4.64 3.86 -31.88
N ARG A 57 5.28 2.87 -31.25
CA ARG A 57 4.60 1.67 -30.74
C ARG A 57 3.59 2.02 -29.65
N GLU A 58 3.98 2.88 -28.71
CA GLU A 58 3.14 3.23 -27.56
C GLU A 58 1.96 4.09 -27.97
N VAL A 59 2.18 5.11 -28.80
CA VAL A 59 1.10 5.91 -29.40
C VAL A 59 0.08 5.01 -30.10
N ARG A 60 0.54 4.00 -30.85
CA ARG A 60 -0.36 3.03 -31.51
C ARG A 60 -1.08 2.11 -30.54
N ALA A 61 -0.49 1.79 -29.40
CA ALA A 61 -1.10 0.90 -28.41
C ALA A 61 -2.26 1.58 -27.66
N ILE A 62 -2.10 2.87 -27.35
CA ILE A 62 -3.09 3.62 -26.56
C ILE A 62 -4.14 4.33 -27.40
N ARG A 63 -3.89 4.61 -28.68
CA ARG A 63 -4.83 5.39 -29.53
C ARG A 63 -6.25 4.84 -29.63
N ASN A 64 -6.39 3.52 -29.46
CA ASN A 64 -7.67 2.82 -29.61
C ASN A 64 -8.41 2.66 -28.27
N ILE A 65 -7.86 3.17 -27.17
CA ILE A 65 -8.46 3.07 -25.84
C ILE A 65 -9.40 4.28 -25.68
N ASP A 66 -10.71 4.02 -25.72
CA ASP A 66 -11.74 5.05 -25.54
C ASP A 66 -12.40 4.87 -24.17
N HIS A 67 -11.94 5.64 -23.19
CA HIS A 67 -12.44 5.60 -21.82
C HIS A 67 -12.37 7.00 -21.20
N GLY A 68 -13.40 7.39 -20.44
CA GLY A 68 -13.52 8.75 -19.89
C GLY A 68 -12.39 9.17 -18.94
N ASN A 69 -11.69 8.20 -18.35
CA ASN A 69 -10.54 8.45 -17.46
C ASN A 69 -9.16 8.15 -18.10
N VAL A 70 -9.08 8.01 -19.42
CA VAL A 70 -7.82 7.80 -20.16
C VAL A 70 -7.65 8.96 -21.14
N MET A 71 -6.49 9.61 -21.15
CA MET A 71 -6.22 10.74 -22.05
C MET A 71 -6.34 10.29 -23.52
N LYS A 72 -7.27 10.92 -24.25
CA LYS A 72 -7.55 10.59 -25.65
C LYS A 72 -6.56 11.29 -26.58
N ILE A 73 -6.00 10.51 -27.51
CA ILE A 73 -5.25 11.06 -28.64
C ILE A 73 -6.25 11.58 -29.67
N ILE A 74 -6.18 12.88 -29.93
CA ILE A 74 -7.04 13.60 -30.89
C ILE A 74 -6.47 13.46 -32.30
N ASN A 75 -5.16 13.64 -32.44
CA ASN A 75 -4.46 13.56 -33.72
C ASN A 75 -3.02 13.07 -33.52
N MET A 76 -2.37 12.58 -34.57
CA MET A 76 -0.96 12.18 -34.55
C MET A 76 -0.34 12.23 -35.93
N ASN A 77 0.94 12.56 -36.00
CA ASN A 77 1.77 12.32 -37.17
C ASN A 77 3.04 11.58 -36.76
N LEU A 78 3.00 10.26 -36.92
CA LEU A 78 4.12 9.40 -36.58
C LEU A 78 5.21 9.37 -37.66
N GLU A 79 4.97 9.95 -38.84
CA GLU A 79 5.96 10.04 -39.92
C GLU A 79 6.62 11.43 -40.01
N HIS A 80 6.13 12.40 -39.23
CA HIS A 80 6.80 13.68 -39.01
C HIS A 80 8.18 13.48 -38.33
N SER A 81 9.06 14.47 -38.49
CA SER A 81 10.39 14.50 -37.86
C SER A 81 10.54 15.81 -37.07
N PRO A 82 10.37 15.82 -35.73
CA PRO A 82 10.15 14.65 -34.86
C PRO A 82 8.69 14.16 -34.84
N PRO A 83 8.41 12.86 -34.64
CA PRO A 83 7.05 12.35 -34.60
C PRO A 83 6.30 12.88 -33.38
N TYR A 84 5.00 13.12 -33.52
CA TYR A 84 4.19 13.74 -32.47
C TYR A 84 2.76 13.19 -32.39
N TYR A 85 2.10 13.46 -31.27
CA TYR A 85 0.66 13.30 -31.10
C TYR A 85 0.07 14.48 -30.32
N VAL A 86 -1.24 14.69 -30.48
CA VAL A 86 -2.02 15.81 -29.95
C VAL A 86 -3.14 15.26 -29.07
N MET A 87 -3.37 15.90 -27.93
CA MET A 87 -4.38 15.56 -26.93
C MET A 87 -5.04 16.83 -26.38
N GLY A 88 -6.10 16.65 -25.60
CA GLY A 88 -6.77 17.76 -24.93
C GLY A 88 -5.83 18.48 -23.97
N LEU A 89 -5.95 19.80 -23.87
CA LEU A 89 -5.21 20.58 -22.88
C LEU A 89 -5.86 20.40 -21.50
N ALA A 90 -5.08 19.96 -20.52
CA ALA A 90 -5.51 19.85 -19.14
C ALA A 90 -5.44 21.21 -18.45
N SER A 91 -6.30 21.45 -17.45
CA SER A 91 -6.24 22.67 -16.64
C SER A 91 -5.11 22.62 -15.62
N TYR A 92 -4.91 21.47 -15.00
CA TYR A 92 -3.82 21.21 -14.04
C TYR A 92 -3.60 19.69 -13.88
N SER A 93 -2.48 19.32 -13.28
CA SER A 93 -2.21 17.95 -12.81
C SER A 93 -2.58 17.79 -11.33
N ALA A 94 -2.86 16.57 -10.88
CA ALA A 94 -3.10 16.31 -9.46
C ALA A 94 -1.88 16.67 -8.58
N TYR A 95 -0.69 16.74 -9.16
CA TYR A 95 0.51 17.22 -8.49
C TYR A 95 0.43 18.72 -8.13
N ASP A 96 -0.18 19.54 -8.99
CA ASP A 96 -0.25 21.00 -8.81
C ASP A 96 -1.15 21.41 -7.63
N VAL A 97 -2.03 20.51 -7.20
CA VAL A 97 -3.04 20.74 -6.14
C VAL A 97 -2.87 19.80 -4.95
N LEU A 98 -1.68 19.20 -4.75
CA LEU A 98 -1.44 18.23 -3.66
C LEU A 98 -1.80 18.77 -2.28
N ASP A 99 -1.44 20.03 -1.98
CA ASP A 99 -1.73 20.64 -0.68
C ASP A 99 -3.24 20.79 -0.45
N GLU A 100 -4.01 21.07 -1.49
CA GLU A 100 -5.49 21.15 -1.41
C GLU A 100 -6.10 19.76 -1.23
N LEU A 101 -5.59 18.74 -1.92
CA LEU A 101 -6.05 17.35 -1.80
C LEU A 101 -5.73 16.75 -0.43
N ALA A 102 -4.58 17.10 0.15
CA ALA A 102 -4.19 16.69 1.50
C ALA A 102 -5.09 17.28 2.60
N ILE A 103 -5.86 18.33 2.28
CA ILE A 103 -6.88 18.90 3.16
C ILE A 103 -8.26 18.32 2.84
N ASN A 104 -8.57 18.14 1.54
CA ASN A 104 -9.82 17.57 1.06
C ASN A 104 -9.65 16.08 0.69
N HIS A 105 -9.57 15.25 1.73
CA HIS A 105 -9.41 13.80 1.59
C HIS A 105 -10.50 13.13 0.74
N GLU A 106 -11.73 13.63 0.77
CA GLU A 106 -12.82 13.09 -0.06
C GLU A 106 -12.50 13.28 -1.54
N ARG A 107 -12.09 14.49 -1.93
CA ARG A 107 -11.68 14.78 -3.31
C ARG A 107 -10.44 13.98 -3.71
N ALA A 108 -9.47 13.81 -2.81
CA ALA A 108 -8.29 12.97 -3.08
C ALA A 108 -8.69 11.52 -3.41
N ILE A 109 -9.63 10.94 -2.66
CA ILE A 109 -10.14 9.58 -2.89
C ILE A 109 -10.97 9.51 -4.19
N GLU A 110 -11.78 10.52 -4.50
CA GLU A 110 -12.53 10.57 -5.78
C GLU A 110 -11.59 10.58 -6.99
N ILE A 111 -10.57 11.46 -6.98
CA ILE A 111 -9.56 11.51 -8.04
C ILE A 111 -8.86 10.17 -8.15
N PHE A 112 -8.47 9.56 -7.02
CA PHE A 112 -7.82 8.26 -7.02
C PHE A 112 -8.69 7.15 -7.62
N LEU A 113 -9.99 7.12 -7.32
CA LEU A 113 -10.93 6.15 -7.89
C LEU A 113 -11.06 6.33 -9.41
N ASP A 114 -11.11 7.56 -9.90
CA ASP A 114 -11.14 7.84 -11.34
C ASP A 114 -9.85 7.42 -12.05
N VAL A 115 -8.69 7.63 -11.41
CA VAL A 115 -7.40 7.11 -11.87
C VAL A 115 -7.43 5.59 -11.97
N CYS A 116 -7.94 4.90 -10.94
CA CYS A 116 -8.07 3.45 -10.95
C CYS A 116 -8.96 2.96 -12.09
N LYS A 117 -10.08 3.63 -12.39
CA LYS A 117 -10.93 3.30 -13.55
C LYS A 117 -10.16 3.43 -14.87
N GLY A 118 -9.37 4.50 -15.03
CA GLY A 118 -8.51 4.70 -16.19
C GLY A 118 -7.48 3.58 -16.36
N VAL A 119 -6.78 3.23 -15.29
CA VAL A 119 -5.78 2.14 -15.29
C VAL A 119 -6.42 0.78 -15.54
N GLN A 120 -7.59 0.51 -14.96
CA GLN A 120 -8.36 -0.71 -15.23
C GLN A 120 -8.74 -0.82 -16.72
N ALA A 121 -9.11 0.30 -17.37
CA ALA A 121 -9.39 0.32 -18.80
C ALA A 121 -8.15 -0.01 -19.65
N LEU A 122 -6.96 0.48 -19.26
CA LEU A 122 -5.71 0.08 -19.90
C LEU A 122 -5.46 -1.43 -19.75
N HIS A 123 -5.62 -1.96 -18.54
CA HIS A 123 -5.40 -3.39 -18.24
C HIS A 123 -6.35 -4.26 -19.06
N ASN A 124 -7.62 -3.86 -19.19
CA ASN A 124 -8.61 -4.54 -20.02
C ASN A 124 -8.23 -4.54 -21.51
N ALA A 125 -7.52 -3.51 -21.99
CA ALA A 125 -6.96 -3.43 -23.34
C ALA A 125 -5.60 -4.15 -23.47
N GLY A 126 -5.14 -4.86 -22.44
CA GLY A 126 -3.85 -5.56 -22.41
C GLY A 126 -2.63 -4.62 -22.34
N GLN A 127 -2.83 -3.38 -21.91
CA GLN A 127 -1.79 -2.38 -21.71
C GLN A 127 -1.59 -2.10 -20.21
N CYS A 128 -0.38 -1.66 -19.83
CA CYS A 128 -0.07 -1.21 -18.47
C CYS A 128 0.53 0.21 -18.55
N HIS A 129 0.33 1.01 -17.50
CA HIS A 129 0.74 2.41 -17.49
C HIS A 129 2.23 2.59 -17.17
N ARG A 130 2.73 1.91 -16.13
CA ARG A 130 4.13 1.85 -15.66
C ARG A 130 4.77 3.15 -15.19
N ASP A 131 4.03 4.25 -15.14
CA ASP A 131 4.50 5.56 -14.65
C ASP A 131 3.36 6.32 -13.96
N ILE A 132 2.62 5.64 -13.08
CA ILE A 132 1.51 6.25 -12.36
C ILE A 132 2.07 7.08 -11.20
N LYS A 133 1.78 8.38 -11.24
CA LYS A 133 2.16 9.39 -10.24
C LYS A 133 1.29 10.64 -10.39
N PRO A 134 1.18 11.51 -9.38
CA PRO A 134 0.32 12.70 -9.46
C PRO A 134 0.58 13.62 -10.66
N GLN A 135 1.82 13.68 -11.16
CA GLN A 135 2.16 14.49 -12.35
C GLN A 135 1.52 13.98 -13.64
N ASN A 136 1.18 12.69 -13.71
CA ASN A 136 0.58 12.05 -14.87
C ASN A 136 -0.95 11.89 -14.72
N ILE A 137 -1.53 12.49 -13.68
CA ILE A 137 -2.97 12.52 -13.45
C ILE A 137 -3.44 13.93 -13.79
N MET A 138 -4.18 14.06 -14.87
CA MET A 138 -4.60 15.34 -15.42
C MET A 138 -6.07 15.61 -15.08
N VAL A 139 -6.39 16.86 -14.76
CA VAL A 139 -7.76 17.32 -14.57
C VAL A 139 -8.12 18.27 -15.72
N MET A 140 -9.13 17.89 -16.48
CA MET A 140 -9.67 18.66 -17.60
C MET A 140 -10.52 19.84 -17.09
N GLU A 141 -10.78 20.82 -17.95
CA GLU A 141 -11.57 22.03 -17.60
C GLU A 141 -12.97 21.69 -17.04
N ASN A 142 -13.58 20.63 -17.55
CA ASN A 142 -14.89 20.14 -17.07
C ASN A 142 -14.82 19.31 -15.77
N GLY A 143 -13.64 19.24 -15.13
CA GLY A 143 -13.40 18.48 -13.90
C GLY A 143 -13.14 16.99 -14.09
N THR A 144 -13.12 16.49 -15.33
CA THR A 144 -12.83 15.07 -15.63
C THR A 144 -11.37 14.76 -15.29
N VAL A 145 -11.15 13.67 -14.54
CA VAL A 145 -9.81 13.17 -14.23
C VAL A 145 -9.41 12.13 -15.26
N VAL A 146 -8.23 12.29 -15.86
CA VAL A 146 -7.68 11.35 -16.85
C VAL A 146 -6.23 10.99 -16.51
N VAL A 147 -5.87 9.73 -16.70
CA VAL A 147 -4.45 9.32 -16.72
C VAL A 147 -3.83 9.68 -18.06
N SER A 148 -2.63 10.25 -18.04
CA SER A 148 -1.86 10.62 -19.23
C SER A 148 -0.43 10.08 -19.14
N ASP A 149 0.38 10.31 -20.18
CA ASP A 149 1.81 9.99 -20.16
C ASP A 149 2.15 8.55 -19.80
N PHE A 150 1.51 7.63 -20.53
CA PHE A 150 1.74 6.20 -20.45
C PHE A 150 3.20 5.86 -20.81
N GLY A 151 3.89 5.20 -19.89
CA GLY A 151 4.84 4.12 -20.14
C GLY A 151 6.08 4.37 -21.01
N LEU A 152 6.32 5.58 -21.50
CA LEU A 152 7.48 5.92 -22.33
C LEU A 152 8.81 5.79 -21.57
N VAL A 153 8.87 5.31 -20.34
CA VAL A 153 10.13 5.23 -19.61
C VAL A 153 10.19 3.93 -18.85
N LYS A 154 10.73 2.88 -19.49
CA LYS A 154 11.71 1.93 -18.92
C LYS A 154 11.94 0.68 -19.77
N PHE A 155 12.76 0.84 -20.79
CA PHE A 155 13.98 0.05 -20.88
C PHE A 155 15.08 1.09 -21.04
N VAL A 156 15.64 1.55 -19.92
CA VAL A 156 16.92 2.25 -19.97
C VAL A 156 17.90 1.21 -20.50
N GLU A 157 18.47 1.44 -21.69
CA GLU A 157 19.63 0.67 -22.12
C GLU A 157 20.68 0.75 -21.01
N ARG A 158 21.19 -0.41 -20.60
CA ARG A 158 22.05 -0.60 -19.42
C ARG A 158 23.43 0.08 -19.53
N ASP A 159 23.65 0.91 -20.53
CA ASP A 159 24.96 1.46 -20.89
C ASP A 159 25.17 2.92 -20.47
N SER A 160 24.17 3.62 -19.91
CA SER A 160 24.40 4.92 -19.29
C SER A 160 24.79 4.77 -17.82
N THR A 161 26.02 5.16 -17.50
CA THR A 161 26.57 5.16 -16.15
C THR A 161 25.67 5.97 -15.20
N VAL A 162 25.55 5.46 -13.97
CA VAL A 162 24.71 5.96 -12.86
C VAL A 162 24.90 7.47 -12.55
N LEU A 163 25.96 8.09 -13.07
CA LEU A 163 26.40 9.44 -12.73
C LEU A 163 25.78 10.58 -13.54
N THR A 164 24.91 10.33 -14.54
CA THR A 164 24.29 11.39 -15.36
C THR A 164 22.77 11.52 -15.17
N LYS A 165 22.25 11.26 -13.96
CA LYS A 165 20.82 11.46 -13.65
C LYS A 165 20.56 12.90 -13.18
N THR A 166 19.81 13.68 -13.98
CA THR A 166 19.27 14.99 -13.61
C THR A 166 18.19 14.86 -12.52
N MET A 167 17.94 15.93 -11.74
CA MET A 167 16.96 15.98 -10.64
C MET A 167 15.53 15.53 -11.01
N ALA A 168 15.12 15.68 -12.28
CA ALA A 168 13.81 15.21 -12.75
C ALA A 168 13.68 13.68 -12.79
N LEU A 169 14.78 12.94 -13.00
CA LEU A 169 14.78 11.47 -12.95
C LEU A 169 14.62 10.96 -11.51
N ILE A 170 15.18 11.70 -10.54
CA ILE A 170 15.15 11.36 -9.11
C ILE A 170 13.71 11.30 -8.56
N GLY A 171 12.80 12.14 -9.09
CA GLY A 171 11.41 12.20 -8.65
C GLY A 171 10.49 11.07 -9.13
N THR A 172 10.83 10.41 -10.25
CA THR A 172 10.04 9.26 -10.76
C THR A 172 10.48 7.95 -10.09
N GLU A 173 11.70 7.88 -9.55
CA GLU A 173 12.24 6.63 -8.99
C GLU A 173 11.51 6.12 -7.76
N ILE A 174 10.97 7.05 -6.97
CA ILE A 174 10.28 6.76 -5.70
C ILE A 174 8.95 6.01 -5.88
N TYR A 175 8.36 6.07 -7.08
CA TYR A 175 7.12 5.39 -7.42
C TYR A 175 7.36 3.98 -7.96
N MET A 176 8.58 3.67 -8.40
CA MET A 176 8.84 2.42 -9.09
C MET A 176 8.64 1.20 -8.20
N ALA A 177 8.01 0.18 -8.76
CA ALA A 177 7.91 -1.11 -8.11
C ALA A 177 9.28 -1.82 -8.08
N PRO A 178 9.61 -2.60 -7.03
CA PRO A 178 10.88 -3.30 -6.90
C PRO A 178 11.24 -4.18 -8.11
N GLU A 179 10.26 -4.83 -8.71
CA GLU A 179 10.43 -5.67 -9.89
C GLU A 179 10.88 -4.90 -11.14
N GLN A 180 10.64 -3.58 -11.21
CA GLN A 180 11.10 -2.75 -12.32
C GLN A 180 12.62 -2.55 -12.32
N PHE A 181 13.29 -2.90 -11.21
CA PHE A 181 14.74 -2.92 -11.10
C PHE A 181 15.34 -4.29 -11.43
N LEU A 182 14.52 -5.33 -11.60
CA LEU A 182 14.97 -6.69 -11.90
C LEU A 182 15.11 -6.93 -13.42
N PRO A 183 16.06 -7.77 -13.87
CA PRO A 183 16.31 -8.02 -15.30
C PRO A 183 15.15 -8.68 -16.09
N GLU A 184 14.17 -9.29 -15.41
CA GLU A 184 13.09 -10.08 -16.01
C GLU A 184 11.71 -9.50 -15.68
N GLY A 185 11.20 -8.62 -16.53
CA GLY A 185 9.83 -8.10 -16.43
C GLY A 185 8.83 -9.02 -17.13
N ALA A 186 8.17 -9.92 -16.40
CA ALA A 186 7.06 -10.71 -16.93
C ALA A 186 5.79 -9.83 -17.06
N ARG A 187 4.93 -10.08 -18.06
CA ARG A 187 3.67 -9.33 -18.28
C ARG A 187 2.73 -9.30 -17.05
N ASN A 188 2.74 -10.34 -16.19
CA ASN A 188 1.99 -10.34 -14.93
C ASN A 188 2.62 -9.45 -13.84
N ALA A 189 3.90 -9.12 -13.97
CA ALA A 189 4.58 -8.17 -13.09
C ALA A 189 4.18 -6.71 -13.41
N ASP A 190 3.74 -6.41 -14.64
CA ASP A 190 3.36 -5.05 -15.06
C ASP A 190 2.05 -4.56 -14.44
N ALA A 191 1.00 -5.38 -14.38
CA ALA A 191 -0.27 -4.99 -13.74
C ALA A 191 -0.09 -4.80 -12.23
N LYS A 192 0.72 -5.66 -11.59
CA LYS A 192 1.08 -5.53 -10.17
C LYS A 192 2.03 -4.33 -9.94
N THR A 193 2.84 -3.94 -10.92
CA THR A 193 3.65 -2.71 -10.90
C THR A 193 2.75 -1.48 -10.84
N ASP A 194 1.71 -1.43 -11.68
CA ASP A 194 0.74 -0.33 -11.67
C ASP A 194 0.03 -0.23 -10.30
N ILE A 195 -0.34 -1.36 -9.69
CA ILE A 195 -0.94 -1.39 -8.34
C ILE A 195 0.01 -0.82 -7.27
N TYR A 196 1.31 -1.12 -7.34
CA TYR A 196 2.30 -0.53 -6.45
C TYR A 196 2.37 0.99 -6.60
N GLN A 197 2.42 1.47 -7.85
CA GLN A 197 2.44 2.89 -8.16
C GLN A 197 1.15 3.60 -7.75
N LEU A 198 0.00 2.94 -7.89
CA LEU A 198 -1.29 3.40 -7.37
C LEU A 198 -1.25 3.52 -5.84
N GLY A 199 -0.70 2.55 -5.11
CA GLY A 199 -0.55 2.64 -3.65
C GLY A 199 0.30 3.84 -3.20
N LYS A 200 1.43 4.07 -3.87
CA LYS A 200 2.30 5.24 -3.65
C LYS A 200 1.61 6.56 -4.00
N THR A 201 0.84 6.56 -5.08
CA THR A 201 0.07 7.71 -5.55
C THR A 201 -1.06 8.05 -4.58
N LEU A 202 -1.83 7.06 -4.12
CA LEU A 202 -2.87 7.23 -3.11
C LEU A 202 -2.30 7.87 -1.83
N TYR A 203 -1.16 7.38 -1.37
CA TYR A 203 -0.47 7.96 -0.22
C TYR A 203 -0.16 9.45 -0.43
N GLN A 204 0.46 9.82 -1.56
CA GLN A 204 0.81 11.21 -1.81
C GLN A 204 -0.43 12.09 -2.00
N LEU A 205 -1.46 11.64 -2.72
CA LEU A 205 -2.71 12.39 -2.90
C LEU A 205 -3.40 12.65 -1.57
N TYR A 206 -3.38 11.66 -0.67
CA TYR A 206 -4.06 11.76 0.62
C TYR A 206 -3.29 12.59 1.64
N THR A 207 -1.96 12.50 1.66
CA THR A 207 -1.13 13.13 2.71
C THR A 207 -0.39 14.39 2.26
N GLY A 208 -0.27 14.62 0.95
CA GLY A 208 0.64 15.60 0.36
C GLY A 208 2.13 15.25 0.50
N LYS A 209 2.47 14.19 1.26
CA LYS A 209 3.86 13.83 1.58
C LYS A 209 4.50 13.05 0.43
N PHE A 210 5.82 13.22 0.27
CA PHE A 210 6.60 12.46 -0.70
C PHE A 210 6.64 10.96 -0.34
N PRO A 211 6.29 10.05 -1.26
CA PRO A 211 6.11 8.63 -0.92
C PRO A 211 7.42 7.82 -0.91
N ALA A 212 8.57 8.46 -0.65
CA ALA A 212 9.86 7.77 -0.55
C ALA A 212 9.91 6.87 0.70
N LEU A 213 9.45 7.41 1.84
CA LEU A 213 9.20 6.67 3.06
C LEU A 213 7.73 6.85 3.42
N LEU A 214 7.00 5.76 3.57
CA LEU A 214 5.60 5.78 3.94
C LEU A 214 5.47 5.77 5.46
N SER A 215 4.53 6.54 6.00
CA SER A 215 4.14 6.53 7.41
C SER A 215 2.63 6.56 7.55
N ASP A 216 2.09 5.99 8.62
CA ASP A 216 0.66 6.00 8.95
C ASP A 216 0.18 7.34 9.54
N GLU A 217 1.09 8.27 9.80
CA GLU A 217 0.79 9.56 10.43
C GLU A 217 -0.23 10.38 9.60
N GLY A 218 -1.41 10.60 10.19
CA GLY A 218 -2.51 11.33 9.56
C GLY A 218 -3.36 10.48 8.60
N VAL A 219 -3.06 9.18 8.46
CA VAL A 219 -3.78 8.26 7.58
C VAL A 219 -4.70 7.36 8.43
N PRO A 220 -6.00 7.26 8.10
CA PRO A 220 -6.88 6.30 8.77
C PRO A 220 -6.37 4.87 8.64
N ALA A 221 -6.42 4.10 9.72
CA ALA A 221 -5.82 2.76 9.79
C ALA A 221 -6.31 1.80 8.67
N GLY A 222 -7.60 1.88 8.30
CA GLY A 222 -8.14 1.11 7.17
C GLY A 222 -7.54 1.50 5.82
N LEU A 223 -7.38 2.80 5.55
CA LEU A 223 -6.73 3.29 4.34
C LEU A 223 -5.24 2.96 4.32
N TRP A 224 -4.59 3.05 5.48
CA TRP A 224 -3.19 2.67 5.65
C TRP A 224 -2.96 1.20 5.31
N TYR A 225 -3.84 0.30 5.79
CA TYR A 225 -3.80 -1.12 5.43
C TYR A 225 -3.88 -1.33 3.90
N ILE A 226 -4.79 -0.61 3.21
CA ILE A 226 -4.92 -0.67 1.75
C ILE A 226 -3.62 -0.21 1.07
N ILE A 227 -3.05 0.92 1.51
CA ILE A 227 -1.78 1.45 0.97
C ILE A 227 -0.66 0.42 1.19
N GLN A 228 -0.53 -0.15 2.38
CA GLN A 228 0.47 -1.15 2.70
C GLN A 228 0.33 -2.40 1.83
N LYS A 229 -0.89 -2.93 1.65
CA LYS A 229 -1.15 -4.08 0.78
C LYS A 229 -0.76 -3.77 -0.67
N ALA A 230 -1.11 -2.59 -1.18
CA ALA A 230 -0.76 -2.17 -2.54
C ALA A 230 0.76 -2.05 -2.76
N VAL A 231 1.53 -1.61 -1.75
CA VAL A 231 2.97 -1.35 -1.86
C VAL A 231 3.86 -2.49 -1.32
N ARG A 232 3.32 -3.70 -1.12
CA ARG A 232 4.13 -4.85 -0.70
C ARG A 232 5.26 -5.13 -1.68
N GLN A 233 6.41 -5.56 -1.17
CA GLN A 233 7.60 -5.76 -1.99
C GLN A 233 7.41 -6.90 -2.99
N ASN A 234 6.80 -8.00 -2.54
CA ASN A 234 6.45 -9.13 -3.38
C ASN A 234 5.13 -8.85 -4.14
N PRO A 235 5.13 -8.84 -5.49
CA PRO A 235 3.93 -8.59 -6.29
C PRO A 235 2.77 -9.56 -6.01
N LYS A 236 3.05 -10.78 -5.55
CA LYS A 236 2.02 -11.78 -5.22
C LYS A 236 1.21 -11.45 -3.97
N GLU A 237 1.73 -10.59 -3.11
CA GLU A 237 1.06 -10.19 -1.87
C GLU A 237 0.24 -8.91 -2.05
N ARG A 238 0.32 -8.24 -3.21
CA ARG A 238 -0.51 -7.08 -3.55
C ARG A 238 -1.90 -7.53 -4.04
N PHE A 239 -2.85 -6.61 -4.15
CA PHE A 239 -4.15 -6.82 -4.83
C PHE A 239 -3.99 -7.53 -6.18
N ASP A 240 -4.88 -8.46 -6.53
CA ASP A 240 -4.78 -9.25 -7.76
C ASP A 240 -5.00 -8.45 -9.03
N ASN A 241 -5.80 -7.40 -8.94
CA ASN A 241 -6.10 -6.48 -10.02
C ASN A 241 -6.58 -5.13 -9.45
N VAL A 242 -6.74 -4.15 -10.34
CA VAL A 242 -7.19 -2.80 -9.95
C VAL A 242 -8.64 -2.80 -9.44
N ALA A 243 -9.49 -3.72 -9.91
CA ALA A 243 -10.86 -3.84 -9.42
C ALA A 243 -10.92 -4.20 -7.93
N GLU A 244 -10.08 -5.12 -7.45
CA GLU A 244 -9.98 -5.47 -6.02
C GLU A 244 -9.50 -4.29 -5.16
N LEU A 245 -8.59 -3.47 -5.69
CA LEU A 245 -8.17 -2.23 -5.04
C LEU A 245 -9.32 -1.21 -4.97
N ILE A 246 -10.09 -1.05 -6.04
CA ILE A 246 -11.29 -0.18 -6.06
C ILE A 246 -12.32 -0.66 -5.02
N ASP A 247 -12.63 -1.95 -4.99
CA ASP A 247 -13.54 -2.56 -4.02
C ASP A 247 -13.08 -2.26 -2.59
N SER A 248 -11.79 -2.41 -2.29
CA SER A 248 -11.24 -2.16 -0.95
C SER A 248 -11.38 -0.69 -0.53
N ILE A 249 -11.23 0.25 -1.47
CA ILE A 249 -11.45 1.69 -1.20
C ILE A 249 -12.94 1.97 -0.95
N HIS A 250 -13.84 1.33 -1.69
CA HIS A 250 -15.28 1.44 -1.43
C HIS A 250 -15.66 0.87 -0.06
N ASP A 251 -15.13 -0.30 0.30
CA ASP A 251 -15.34 -0.91 1.63
C ASP A 251 -14.81 0.02 2.73
N PHE A 252 -13.64 0.61 2.54
CA PHE A 252 -13.11 1.62 3.45
C PHE A 252 -14.04 2.85 3.57
N LYS A 253 -14.51 3.43 2.46
CA LYS A 253 -15.46 4.56 2.50
C LYS A 253 -16.75 4.19 3.21
N ALA A 254 -17.29 3.00 2.95
CA ALA A 254 -18.50 2.49 3.61
C ALA A 254 -18.27 2.31 5.12
N SER A 255 -17.07 1.87 5.52
CA SER A 255 -16.72 1.71 6.94
C SER A 255 -16.61 3.03 7.72
N LEU A 256 -16.44 4.15 7.02
CA LEU A 256 -16.40 5.49 7.61
C LEU A 256 -17.78 6.12 7.78
N ASP A 257 -18.81 5.60 7.11
CA ASP A 257 -20.17 6.15 7.18
C ASP A 257 -20.78 5.85 8.56
N PRO A 258 -21.10 6.87 9.38
CA PRO A 258 -21.72 6.67 10.70
C PRO A 258 -23.10 5.99 10.64
N GLN A 259 -23.77 5.99 9.48
CA GLN A 259 -25.04 5.28 9.28
C GLN A 259 -24.85 3.77 9.11
N HIS A 260 -23.65 3.33 8.72
CA HIS A 260 -23.26 1.93 8.76
C HIS A 260 -22.87 1.58 10.19
N ASN A 261 -23.82 1.05 10.97
CA ASN A 261 -23.53 0.47 12.29
C ASN A 261 -22.38 -0.57 12.16
N PRO A 262 -21.15 -0.27 12.62
CA PRO A 262 -19.99 -1.14 12.39
C PRO A 262 -20.16 -2.51 13.04
N GLU A 263 -20.88 -2.58 14.16
CA GLU A 263 -21.24 -3.82 14.83
C GLU A 263 -22.15 -4.69 13.95
N LYS A 264 -23.09 -4.07 13.24
CA LYS A 264 -23.96 -4.78 12.29
C LYS A 264 -23.17 -5.27 11.07
N ALA A 265 -22.28 -4.45 10.53
CA ALA A 265 -21.42 -4.84 9.41
C ALA A 265 -20.51 -6.02 9.81
N PHE A 266 -19.86 -5.92 10.97
CA PHE A 266 -19.07 -7.00 11.55
C PHE A 266 -19.89 -8.28 11.75
N SER A 267 -21.11 -8.16 12.30
CA SER A 267 -22.00 -9.29 12.53
C SER A 267 -22.38 -10.01 11.23
N LEU A 268 -22.62 -9.27 10.15
CA LEU A 268 -22.93 -9.84 8.84
C LEU A 268 -21.73 -10.61 8.26
N VAL A 269 -20.53 -10.05 8.34
CA VAL A 269 -19.29 -10.71 7.88
C VAL A 269 -19.03 -11.98 8.70
N ILE A 270 -19.15 -11.91 10.03
CA ILE A 270 -19.00 -13.08 10.91
C ILE A 270 -20.06 -14.14 10.62
N GLN A 271 -21.31 -13.77 10.34
CA GLN A 271 -22.35 -14.71 9.97
C GLN A 271 -22.00 -15.44 8.68
N GLU A 272 -21.58 -14.71 7.65
CA GLU A 272 -21.17 -15.29 6.37
C GLU A 272 -19.97 -16.23 6.52
N ILE A 273 -18.97 -15.82 7.30
CA ILE A 273 -17.81 -16.65 7.63
C ILE A 273 -18.25 -17.94 8.33
N ASN A 274 -19.11 -17.85 9.34
CA ASN A 274 -19.56 -19.02 10.09
C ASN A 274 -20.36 -19.99 9.21
N ASP A 275 -21.15 -19.49 8.26
CA ASP A 275 -21.87 -20.33 7.31
C ASP A 275 -20.91 -21.10 6.38
N LYS A 276 -19.80 -20.48 5.97
CA LYS A 276 -18.77 -21.12 5.13
C LYS A 276 -17.85 -22.05 5.92
N LEU A 277 -17.46 -21.68 7.14
CA LEU A 277 -16.60 -22.49 8.02
C LEU A 277 -17.23 -23.84 8.39
N ARG A 278 -18.56 -23.97 8.36
CA ARG A 278 -19.24 -25.27 8.51
C ARG A 278 -18.80 -26.31 7.47
N ASN A 279 -18.27 -25.87 6.33
CA ASN A 279 -17.75 -26.71 5.26
C ASN A 279 -16.21 -26.73 5.20
N ASN A 280 -15.53 -26.19 6.21
CA ASN A 280 -14.07 -26.02 6.24
C ASN A 280 -13.52 -25.17 5.09
N VAL A 281 -14.35 -24.25 4.57
CA VAL A 281 -13.98 -23.29 3.52
C VAL A 281 -14.02 -21.88 4.11
N TYR A 282 -13.02 -21.07 3.78
CA TYR A 282 -13.06 -19.63 4.03
C TYR A 282 -12.66 -18.88 2.76
N GLU A 283 -13.09 -17.63 2.64
CA GLU A 283 -12.75 -16.76 1.53
C GLU A 283 -11.82 -15.65 2.00
N LYS A 284 -10.74 -15.42 1.24
CA LYS A 284 -9.74 -14.38 1.55
C LYS A 284 -10.38 -12.99 1.70
N ARG A 285 -11.33 -12.66 0.82
CA ARG A 285 -12.10 -11.42 0.86
C ARG A 285 -12.76 -11.19 2.21
N ASN A 286 -13.31 -12.23 2.84
CA ASN A 286 -13.99 -12.08 4.13
C ASN A 286 -13.01 -11.72 5.26
N ILE A 287 -11.77 -12.24 5.20
CA ILE A 287 -10.70 -11.86 6.14
C ILE A 287 -10.29 -10.40 5.90
N GLU A 288 -10.12 -9.99 4.65
CA GLU A 288 -9.74 -8.62 4.29
C GLU A 288 -10.80 -7.61 4.71
N THR A 289 -12.08 -7.89 4.46
CA THR A 289 -13.19 -7.06 4.93
C THR A 289 -13.22 -7.00 6.45
N LEU A 290 -12.97 -8.12 7.15
CA LEU A 290 -12.89 -8.14 8.61
C LEU A 290 -11.75 -7.27 9.14
N VAL A 291 -10.55 -7.37 8.53
CA VAL A 291 -9.40 -6.53 8.85
C VAL A 291 -9.75 -5.06 8.63
N LEU A 292 -10.33 -4.69 7.49
CA LEU A 292 -10.74 -3.32 7.18
C LEU A 292 -11.73 -2.75 8.22
N LEU A 293 -12.76 -3.53 8.57
CA LEU A 293 -13.76 -3.13 9.57
C LEU A 293 -13.14 -2.93 10.96
N LEU A 294 -12.26 -3.83 11.39
CA LEU A 294 -11.58 -3.69 12.67
C LEU A 294 -10.63 -2.49 12.68
N MET A 295 -9.91 -2.27 11.57
CA MET A 295 -9.02 -1.12 11.45
C MET A 295 -9.79 0.19 11.44
N SER A 296 -10.99 0.26 10.86
CA SER A 296 -11.82 1.49 10.87
C SER A 296 -12.29 1.89 12.27
N VAL A 297 -12.51 0.92 13.17
CA VAL A 297 -12.92 1.18 14.57
C VAL A 297 -11.76 1.25 15.55
N SER A 298 -10.51 1.14 15.08
CA SER A 298 -9.32 1.01 15.93
C SER A 298 -8.94 2.25 16.77
N ASN A 299 -9.71 3.33 16.66
CA ASN A 299 -9.60 4.51 17.53
C ASN A 299 -10.44 4.38 18.82
N ASP A 300 -11.36 3.42 18.88
CA ASP A 300 -12.09 3.04 20.09
C ASP A 300 -11.54 1.70 20.61
N ASP A 301 -10.61 1.78 21.56
CA ASP A 301 -9.91 0.63 22.14
C ASP A 301 -10.89 -0.41 22.70
N GLU A 302 -11.97 0.01 23.37
CA GLU A 302 -12.92 -0.91 23.98
C GLU A 302 -13.76 -1.64 22.93
N PHE A 303 -14.29 -0.88 21.98
CA PHE A 303 -15.12 -1.43 20.90
C PHE A 303 -14.32 -2.31 19.95
N PHE A 304 -13.08 -1.91 19.61
CA PHE A 304 -12.15 -2.75 18.85
C PHE A 304 -11.94 -4.11 19.52
N LEU A 305 -11.62 -4.13 20.82
CA LEU A 305 -11.41 -5.37 21.56
C LEU A 305 -12.69 -6.21 21.60
N GLN A 306 -13.85 -5.58 21.83
CA GLN A 306 -15.15 -6.25 21.82
C GLN A 306 -15.41 -6.97 20.49
N LEU A 307 -15.09 -6.36 19.35
CA LEU A 307 -15.24 -7.00 18.04
C LEU A 307 -14.16 -8.07 17.82
N PHE A 308 -12.89 -7.76 18.10
CA PHE A 308 -11.79 -8.71 17.92
C PHE A 308 -11.98 -10.01 18.73
N ASP A 309 -12.52 -9.90 19.93
CA ASP A 309 -12.79 -11.05 20.79
C ASP A 309 -13.84 -12.00 20.22
N GLN A 310 -14.78 -11.49 19.42
CA GLN A 310 -15.83 -12.28 18.76
C GLN A 310 -15.32 -13.09 17.56
N ILE A 311 -14.13 -12.78 17.04
CA ILE A 311 -13.57 -13.50 15.90
C ILE A 311 -13.25 -14.95 16.30
N PRO A 312 -13.79 -15.97 15.59
CA PRO A 312 -13.49 -17.37 15.83
C PRO A 312 -12.00 -17.66 15.76
N ILE A 313 -11.45 -18.38 16.74
CA ILE A 313 -10.01 -18.69 16.76
C ILE A 313 -9.58 -19.51 15.54
N THR A 314 -10.44 -20.40 15.02
CA THR A 314 -10.17 -21.20 13.83
C THR A 314 -9.99 -20.34 12.58
N LEU A 315 -10.73 -19.24 12.48
CA LEU A 315 -10.53 -18.26 11.41
C LEU A 315 -9.18 -17.56 11.56
N LEU A 316 -8.85 -17.10 12.76
CA LEU A 316 -7.57 -16.43 13.00
C LEU A 316 -6.38 -17.38 12.74
N GLN A 317 -6.49 -18.66 13.11
CA GLN A 317 -5.49 -19.69 12.81
C GLN A 317 -5.28 -19.85 11.30
N ALA A 318 -6.37 -19.94 10.53
CA ALA A 318 -6.29 -20.01 9.07
C ALA A 318 -5.67 -18.72 8.49
N ALA A 319 -6.07 -17.56 9.02
CA ALA A 319 -5.60 -16.27 8.54
C ALA A 319 -4.10 -16.04 8.81
N VAL A 320 -3.58 -16.40 9.99
CA VAL A 320 -2.14 -16.28 10.28
C VAL A 320 -1.29 -17.31 9.52
N SER A 321 -1.89 -18.43 9.08
CA SER A 321 -1.22 -19.44 8.25
C SER A 321 -1.15 -19.01 6.79
N ASP A 322 -2.27 -18.57 6.22
CA ASP A 322 -2.43 -18.45 4.78
C ASP A 322 -2.40 -17.00 4.28
N MET A 323 -2.55 -16.03 5.18
CA MET A 323 -2.64 -14.60 4.92
C MET A 323 -1.87 -13.80 5.99
N SER A 324 -0.70 -14.29 6.40
CA SER A 324 0.08 -13.70 7.50
C SER A 324 0.28 -12.20 7.32
N ASP A 325 0.63 -11.76 6.12
CA ASP A 325 0.97 -10.35 5.87
C ASP A 325 -0.27 -9.45 5.89
N ASP A 326 -1.47 -10.00 5.68
CA ASP A 326 -2.74 -9.28 5.74
C ASP A 326 -3.23 -9.11 7.17
N VAL A 327 -2.97 -10.09 8.04
CA VAL A 327 -3.46 -10.09 9.42
C VAL A 327 -2.42 -9.53 10.40
N GLU A 328 -1.15 -9.50 10.02
CA GLU A 328 -0.06 -8.97 10.84
C GLU A 328 -0.31 -7.52 11.33
N PRO A 329 -0.76 -6.56 10.48
CA PRO A 329 -1.04 -5.20 10.95
C PRO A 329 -2.17 -5.15 11.98
N LEU A 330 -3.21 -5.98 11.81
CA LEU A 330 -4.33 -6.09 12.75
C LEU A 330 -3.85 -6.61 14.12
N LEU A 331 -2.96 -7.60 14.14
CA LEU A 331 -2.43 -8.18 15.38
C LEU A 331 -1.46 -7.25 16.10
N TRP A 332 -0.68 -6.46 15.36
CA TRP A 332 0.07 -5.37 15.96
C TRP A 332 -0.83 -4.32 16.56
N LYS A 333 -1.89 -3.91 15.84
CA LYS A 333 -2.85 -2.96 16.38
C LYS A 333 -3.52 -3.48 17.65
N TYR A 334 -3.87 -4.77 17.68
CA TYR A 334 -4.34 -5.43 18.90
C TYR A 334 -3.31 -5.36 20.03
N SER A 335 -2.04 -5.68 19.77
CA SER A 335 -0.97 -5.63 20.78
C SER A 335 -0.77 -4.23 21.36
N GLU A 336 -0.79 -3.18 20.52
CA GLU A 336 -0.73 -1.78 20.96
C GLU A 336 -1.91 -1.39 21.85
N ILE A 337 -3.12 -1.81 21.48
CA ILE A 337 -4.34 -1.55 22.26
C ILE A 337 -4.26 -2.30 23.60
N ILE A 338 -3.80 -3.55 23.62
CA ILE A 338 -3.56 -4.29 24.86
C ILE A 338 -2.57 -3.54 25.75
N GLU A 339 -1.40 -3.14 25.24
CA GLU A 339 -0.41 -2.42 26.04
C GLU A 339 -0.95 -1.15 26.70
N ARG A 340 -1.83 -0.41 26.01
CA ARG A 340 -2.40 0.86 26.48
C ARG A 340 -3.64 0.69 27.38
N TYR A 341 -4.51 -0.26 27.05
CA TYR A 341 -5.87 -0.34 27.58
C TYR A 341 -6.08 -1.49 28.59
N ILE A 342 -5.18 -2.48 28.64
CA ILE A 342 -5.42 -3.73 29.40
C ILE A 342 -5.77 -3.53 30.88
N LYS A 343 -5.21 -2.50 31.53
CA LYS A 343 -5.47 -2.18 32.95
C LYS A 343 -6.90 -1.76 33.25
N GLN A 344 -7.69 -1.41 32.23
CA GLN A 344 -9.11 -1.08 32.36
C GLN A 344 -10.00 -2.34 32.33
N LYS A 345 -9.48 -3.49 31.87
CA LYS A 345 -10.23 -4.74 31.80
C LYS A 345 -10.19 -5.49 33.14
N HIS A 346 -11.15 -6.38 33.34
CA HIS A 346 -11.18 -7.25 34.51
C HIS A 346 -10.04 -8.29 34.46
N PHE A 347 -9.54 -8.73 35.63
CA PHE A 347 -8.37 -9.62 35.70
C PHE A 347 -8.50 -10.94 34.91
N GLY A 348 -9.73 -11.48 34.81
CA GLY A 348 -10.01 -12.70 34.05
C GLY A 348 -9.77 -12.57 32.55
N TYR A 349 -9.78 -11.34 32.02
CA TYR A 349 -9.54 -11.06 30.62
C TYR A 349 -8.12 -11.45 30.17
N ALA A 350 -7.15 -11.48 31.09
CA ALA A 350 -5.81 -11.95 30.80
C ALA A 350 -5.78 -13.41 30.29
N GLU A 351 -6.71 -14.27 30.71
CA GLU A 351 -6.82 -15.64 30.18
C GLU A 351 -7.33 -15.64 28.73
N VAL A 352 -8.24 -14.71 28.38
CA VAL A 352 -8.76 -14.56 27.01
C VAL A 352 -7.63 -14.18 26.06
N VAL A 353 -6.88 -13.13 26.41
CA VAL A 353 -5.70 -12.67 25.65
C VAL A 353 -4.68 -13.81 25.55
N ALA A 354 -4.31 -14.41 26.68
CA ALA A 354 -3.27 -15.43 26.73
C ALA A 354 -3.58 -16.65 25.85
N ASN A 355 -4.79 -17.19 25.97
CA ASN A 355 -5.19 -18.37 25.21
C ASN A 355 -5.31 -18.07 23.71
N LYS A 356 -5.92 -16.93 23.35
CA LYS A 356 -6.08 -16.56 21.94
C LYS A 356 -4.71 -16.32 21.29
N MET A 357 -3.83 -15.56 21.94
CA MET A 357 -2.51 -15.23 21.40
C MET A 357 -1.54 -16.42 21.38
N ASP A 358 -1.63 -17.36 22.34
CA ASP A 358 -0.82 -18.59 22.28
C ASP A 358 -1.18 -19.48 21.08
N GLU A 359 -2.47 -19.56 20.73
CA GLU A 359 -2.89 -20.23 19.50
C GLU A 359 -2.28 -19.55 18.26
N LEU A 360 -2.36 -18.21 18.16
CA LEU A 360 -1.77 -17.50 17.00
C LEU A 360 -0.24 -17.65 16.95
N TYR A 361 0.43 -17.62 18.10
CA TYR A 361 1.86 -17.85 18.21
C TYR A 361 2.24 -19.25 17.68
N ARG A 362 1.45 -20.27 17.98
CA ARG A 362 1.70 -21.65 17.53
C ARG A 362 1.48 -21.87 16.04
N TYR A 363 0.45 -21.25 15.47
CA TYR A 363 0.06 -21.46 14.07
C TYR A 363 0.81 -20.57 13.08
N SER A 364 1.33 -19.43 13.53
CA SER A 364 2.06 -18.50 12.66
C SER A 364 3.52 -18.93 12.44
N ASN A 365 3.99 -18.82 11.19
CA ASN A 365 5.42 -18.83 10.87
C ASN A 365 6.01 -17.42 10.77
N ASN A 366 5.18 -16.38 10.81
CA ASN A 366 5.62 -14.99 10.74
C ASN A 366 6.08 -14.51 12.13
N LEU A 367 7.38 -14.16 12.25
CA LEU A 367 7.99 -13.72 13.50
C LEU A 367 7.37 -12.44 14.07
N SER A 368 6.88 -11.54 13.21
CA SER A 368 6.22 -10.30 13.60
C SER A 368 4.91 -10.58 14.34
N ILE A 369 4.11 -11.52 13.81
CA ILE A 369 2.88 -12.01 14.48
C ILE A 369 3.22 -12.68 15.82
N LYS A 370 4.25 -13.53 15.85
CA LYS A 370 4.69 -14.17 17.09
C LYS A 370 5.13 -13.15 18.14
N GLN A 371 5.81 -12.09 17.71
CA GLN A 371 6.21 -10.98 18.57
C GLN A 371 4.99 -10.26 19.16
N ALA A 372 4.04 -9.82 18.32
CA ALA A 372 2.82 -9.14 18.77
C ALA A 372 2.01 -10.01 19.75
N ALA A 373 1.90 -11.31 19.47
CA ALA A 373 1.27 -12.27 20.38
C ALA A 373 2.02 -12.34 21.72
N LEU A 374 3.34 -12.50 21.72
CA LEU A 374 4.14 -12.60 22.94
C LEU A 374 4.06 -11.33 23.80
N GLU A 375 4.15 -10.15 23.17
CA GLU A 375 4.01 -8.84 23.84
C GLU A 375 2.63 -8.70 24.50
N SER A 376 1.56 -9.07 23.78
CA SER A 376 0.18 -9.05 24.28
C SER A 376 0.01 -9.96 25.51
N ILE A 377 0.55 -11.18 25.47
CA ILE A 377 0.47 -12.14 26.58
C ILE A 377 1.22 -11.59 27.80
N LEU A 378 2.44 -11.08 27.63
CA LEU A 378 3.24 -10.54 28.73
C LEU A 378 2.52 -9.36 29.40
N CYS A 379 2.02 -8.42 28.60
CA CYS A 379 1.28 -7.26 29.08
C CYS A 379 0.04 -7.70 29.89
N ALA A 380 -0.80 -8.55 29.31
CA ALA A 380 -2.00 -9.01 29.99
C ALA A 380 -1.72 -9.85 31.24
N ALA A 381 -0.71 -10.73 31.21
CA ALA A 381 -0.35 -11.57 32.33
C ALA A 381 0.13 -10.75 33.54
N VAL A 382 1.01 -9.78 33.30
CA VAL A 382 1.65 -8.99 34.37
C VAL A 382 0.76 -7.87 34.85
N ASP A 383 0.21 -7.06 33.94
CA ASP A 383 -0.52 -5.85 34.32
C ASP A 383 -1.88 -6.16 34.98
N LEU A 384 -2.46 -7.33 34.70
CA LEU A 384 -3.66 -7.84 35.39
C LEU A 384 -3.34 -8.86 36.49
N ASN A 385 -2.06 -9.08 36.80
CA ASN A 385 -1.58 -9.98 37.85
C ASN A 385 -2.23 -11.39 37.79
N ARG A 386 -2.21 -12.02 36.61
CA ARG A 386 -2.90 -13.29 36.37
C ARG A 386 -1.94 -14.46 36.18
N PHE A 387 -1.71 -15.23 37.25
CA PHE A 387 -0.83 -16.41 37.24
C PHE A 387 -1.09 -17.41 36.11
N LYS A 388 -2.35 -17.66 35.77
CA LYS A 388 -2.67 -18.57 34.66
C LYS A 388 -2.16 -18.06 33.31
N ALA A 389 -2.28 -16.75 33.04
CA ALA A 389 -1.73 -16.13 31.84
C ALA A 389 -0.19 -16.11 31.88
N MET A 390 0.41 -15.91 33.07
CA MET A 390 1.87 -16.04 33.24
C MET A 390 2.36 -17.45 32.91
N ASN A 391 1.61 -18.49 33.26
CA ASN A 391 1.96 -19.86 32.89
C ASN A 391 1.97 -20.08 31.37
N VAL A 392 1.01 -19.48 30.65
CA VAL A 392 0.99 -19.50 29.17
C VAL A 392 2.24 -18.82 28.62
N PHE A 393 2.57 -17.62 29.10
CA PHE A 393 3.80 -16.91 28.73
C PHE A 393 5.05 -17.76 28.96
N ASN A 394 5.20 -18.33 30.16
CA ASN A 394 6.32 -19.18 30.53
C ASN A 394 6.42 -20.42 29.62
N SER A 395 5.29 -21.03 29.26
CA SER A 395 5.25 -22.18 28.36
C SER A 395 5.75 -21.84 26.95
N ILE A 396 5.55 -20.61 26.48
CA ILE A 396 6.12 -20.14 25.21
C ILE A 396 7.63 -20.07 25.33
N LEU A 397 8.16 -19.41 26.37
CA LEU A 397 9.61 -19.26 26.57
C LEU A 397 10.35 -20.60 26.63
N ILE A 398 9.75 -21.62 27.23
CA ILE A 398 10.32 -22.98 27.33
C ILE A 398 10.32 -23.70 25.96
N ARG A 399 9.34 -23.42 25.09
CA ARG A 399 9.21 -24.06 23.77
C ARG A 399 10.09 -23.44 22.70
N VAL A 400 10.63 -22.24 22.91
CA VAL A 400 11.52 -21.57 21.95
C VAL A 400 12.75 -22.46 21.69
N SER A 401 12.92 -22.86 20.44
CA SER A 401 14.03 -23.72 20.02
C SER A 401 14.79 -23.19 18.81
N ALA A 402 14.13 -22.44 17.92
CA ALA A 402 14.76 -21.87 16.73
C ALA A 402 15.57 -20.62 17.09
N GLN A 403 16.73 -20.43 16.46
CA GLN A 403 17.63 -19.32 16.77
C GLN A 403 16.99 -17.95 16.47
N GLU A 404 16.32 -17.80 15.32
CA GLU A 404 15.65 -16.55 14.92
C GLU A 404 14.52 -16.18 15.88
N GLU A 405 13.71 -17.17 16.28
CA GLU A 405 12.66 -17.01 17.28
C GLU A 405 13.24 -16.61 18.64
N ALA A 406 14.34 -17.22 19.07
CA ALA A 406 15.01 -16.89 20.32
C ALA A 406 15.58 -15.47 20.34
N LEU A 407 16.07 -14.97 19.20
CA LEU A 407 16.51 -13.57 19.06
C LEU A 407 15.32 -12.62 19.21
N MET A 408 14.23 -12.85 18.49
CA MET A 408 13.00 -12.07 18.61
C MET A 408 12.49 -12.04 20.06
N VAL A 409 12.40 -13.20 20.72
CA VAL A 409 11.97 -13.28 22.12
C VAL A 409 12.91 -12.49 23.03
N THR A 410 14.22 -12.58 22.82
CA THR A 410 15.21 -11.83 23.61
C THR A 410 14.98 -10.31 23.50
N ASP A 411 14.67 -9.81 22.31
CA ASP A 411 14.39 -8.39 22.10
C ASP A 411 13.08 -7.95 22.75
N VAL A 412 12.02 -8.77 22.69
CA VAL A 412 10.76 -8.54 23.43
C VAL A 412 11.01 -8.43 24.92
N LEU A 413 11.73 -9.40 25.50
CA LEU A 413 12.04 -9.43 26.93
C LEU A 413 12.88 -8.20 27.37
N ARG A 414 13.78 -7.74 26.51
CA ARG A 414 14.60 -6.55 26.76
C ARG A 414 13.76 -5.27 26.68
N LYS A 415 12.92 -5.14 25.65
CA LYS A 415 11.99 -4.01 25.47
C LYS A 415 11.04 -3.87 26.65
N HIS A 416 10.50 -4.99 27.14
CA HIS A 416 9.56 -5.02 28.25
C HIS A 416 10.20 -5.49 29.57
N MET A 417 11.45 -5.09 29.82
CA MET A 417 12.21 -5.53 31.00
C MET A 417 11.44 -5.34 32.32
N THR A 418 10.76 -4.21 32.48
CA THR A 418 9.98 -3.91 33.69
C THR A 418 8.89 -4.94 33.94
N ARG A 419 8.19 -5.43 32.89
CA ARG A 419 7.19 -6.49 33.03
C ARG A 419 7.85 -7.85 33.22
N TYR A 420 8.91 -8.13 32.46
CA TYR A 420 9.60 -9.40 32.54
C TYR A 420 10.20 -9.68 33.93
N GLN A 421 10.66 -8.65 34.65
CA GLN A 421 11.14 -8.77 36.03
C GLN A 421 10.12 -9.37 37.01
N TYR A 422 8.82 -9.26 36.75
CA TYR A 422 7.79 -9.88 37.59
C TYR A 422 7.67 -11.40 37.38
N VAL A 423 8.15 -11.91 36.24
CA VAL A 423 7.92 -13.31 35.83
C VAL A 423 9.21 -14.09 35.55
N TYR A 424 10.38 -13.44 35.42
CA TYR A 424 11.63 -14.11 35.01
C TYR A 424 12.01 -15.30 35.90
N SER A 425 11.74 -15.22 37.21
CA SER A 425 12.11 -16.26 38.19
C SER A 425 11.19 -17.48 38.15
N GLN A 426 10.07 -17.41 37.41
CA GLN A 426 9.13 -18.52 37.26
C GLN A 426 9.66 -19.60 36.31
N VAL A 427 10.59 -19.26 35.42
CA VAL A 427 11.31 -20.20 34.55
C VAL A 427 12.79 -20.16 34.87
N SER A 428 13.36 -21.33 35.20
CA SER A 428 14.79 -21.38 35.49
C SER A 428 15.60 -21.15 34.21
N LYS A 429 16.75 -20.46 34.33
CA LYS A 429 17.66 -20.18 33.21
C LYS A 429 17.95 -21.43 32.37
N GLY A 430 18.16 -22.59 32.99
CA GLY A 430 18.49 -23.84 32.29
C GLY A 430 17.35 -24.45 31.45
N GLN A 431 16.11 -23.98 31.61
CA GLN A 431 14.97 -24.39 30.79
C GLN A 431 14.78 -23.50 29.56
N LEU A 432 15.53 -22.40 29.46
CA LEU A 432 15.44 -21.44 28.37
C LEU A 432 16.46 -21.78 27.28
N HIS A 433 16.14 -21.38 26.05
CA HIS A 433 17.13 -21.37 24.99
C HIS A 433 18.32 -20.48 25.36
N VAL A 434 19.55 -20.89 25.02
CA VAL A 434 20.79 -20.24 25.47
C VAL A 434 20.87 -18.75 25.15
N MET A 435 20.22 -18.30 24.06
CA MET A 435 20.17 -16.90 23.67
C MET A 435 19.37 -16.01 24.64
N LEU A 436 18.45 -16.58 25.42
CA LEU A 436 17.68 -15.85 26.44
C LEU A 436 18.46 -15.69 27.76
N HIS A 437 19.57 -16.41 27.94
CA HIS A 437 20.36 -16.34 29.17
C HIS A 437 20.79 -14.92 29.56
N PRO A 438 21.31 -14.07 28.65
CA PRO A 438 21.75 -12.73 29.01
C PRO A 438 20.60 -11.83 29.49
N VAL A 439 19.41 -11.93 28.88
CA VAL A 439 18.25 -11.12 29.29
C VAL A 439 17.65 -11.62 30.60
N TRP A 440 17.67 -12.93 30.86
CA TRP A 440 17.31 -13.51 32.17
C TRP A 440 18.26 -13.02 33.27
N GLU A 441 19.57 -13.04 33.04
CA GLU A 441 20.56 -12.54 34.00
C GLU A 441 20.43 -11.05 34.26
N LEU A 442 20.08 -10.28 33.22
CA LEU A 442 19.82 -8.85 33.34
C LEU A 442 18.61 -8.59 34.26
N ALA A 443 17.50 -9.31 34.05
CA ALA A 443 16.32 -9.23 34.91
C ALA A 443 16.63 -9.58 36.37
N ASN A 444 17.49 -10.57 36.62
CA ASN A 444 17.91 -10.96 37.97
C ASN A 444 18.79 -9.91 38.68
N LYS A 445 19.60 -9.14 37.93
CA LYS A 445 20.51 -8.12 38.50
C LYS A 445 19.78 -6.85 38.90
N ILE A 446 18.75 -6.47 38.15
CA ILE A 446 17.93 -5.30 38.43
C ILE A 446 16.85 -5.74 39.43
N LYS A 447 17.17 -5.75 40.73
CA LYS A 447 16.15 -5.99 41.77
C LYS A 447 15.26 -4.75 41.87
N VAL A 448 13.96 -4.90 41.62
CA VAL A 448 12.92 -3.92 41.97
C VAL A 448 12.57 -4.05 43.44
#